data_AF-A0A972E5V9-F1
#
_entry.id   AF-A0A972E5V9-F1
#
_cell.length_a   1.000
_cell.length_b   1.000
_cell.length_c   1.000
_cell.angle_alpha   90.00
_cell.angle_beta   90.00
_cell.angle_gamma   90.00
#
_symmetry.space_group_name_H-M   'P 1'
#
loop_
_entity.id
_entity.type
_entity.pdbx_description
1 polymer ?
#
loop_
_entity_poly.entity_id
_entity_poly.type
_entity_poly.pdbx_seq_one_letter_code
_entity_poly.pdbx_strand_id
1 'polypeptide(L)'
;MQIVECYGKNVFVGKTMVGYIARKGIFINRQKFADLTPDGDIIRANVKVGFVNEDGYIMIKDKEVGYVDTDNNFVFYSIKEL
;
A
#
# COMPACT_ATOMS: atom_id res chain seq x y z
N MET A 1 2.10 7.66 11.64
CA MET A 1 1.07 6.63 11.34
C MET A 1 1.61 5.25 11.67
N GLN A 2 0.79 4.27 12.09
CA GLN A 2 1.25 2.89 12.29
C GLN A 2 0.69 1.95 11.20
N ILE A 3 1.57 1.28 10.46
CA ILE A 3 1.16 0.42 9.32
C ILE A 3 0.31 -0.78 9.76
N VAL A 4 0.50 -1.23 11.00
CA VAL A 4 -0.31 -2.31 11.56
C VAL A 4 -1.81 -1.96 11.62
N GLU A 5 -2.17 -0.67 11.68
CA GLU A 5 -3.55 -0.18 11.66
C GLU A 5 -4.19 -0.27 10.27
N CYS A 6 -3.36 -0.40 9.22
CA CYS A 6 -3.79 -0.61 7.84
C CYS A 6 -4.15 -2.08 7.58
N TYR A 7 -3.77 -3.02 8.45
CA TYR A 7 -4.09 -4.43 8.25
C TYR A 7 -5.59 -4.68 8.37
N GLY A 8 -6.15 -5.42 7.40
CA GLY A 8 -7.60 -5.64 7.27
C GLY A 8 -8.34 -4.51 6.56
N LYS A 9 -7.63 -3.46 6.12
CA LYS A 9 -8.19 -2.33 5.37
C LYS A 9 -8.11 -2.55 3.87
N ASN A 10 -8.67 -1.62 3.12
CA ASN A 10 -8.86 -1.75 1.68
C ASN A 10 -7.73 -1.09 0.90
N VAL A 11 -7.62 -1.47 -0.36
CA VAL A 11 -6.78 -0.78 -1.35
C VAL A 11 -7.70 -0.19 -2.42
N PHE A 12 -7.52 1.08 -2.70
CA PHE A 12 -8.26 1.82 -3.71
C PHE A 12 -7.35 2.32 -4.82
N VAL A 13 -7.94 2.49 -6.01
CA VAL A 13 -7.43 3.37 -7.06
C VAL A 13 -8.46 4.46 -7.27
N GLY A 14 -8.12 5.70 -6.91
CA GLY A 14 -9.11 6.77 -6.78
C GLY A 14 -10.23 6.38 -5.81
N LYS A 15 -11.45 6.15 -6.31
CA LYS A 15 -12.62 5.75 -5.51
C LYS A 15 -12.98 4.26 -5.64
N THR A 16 -12.25 3.51 -6.45
CA THR A 16 -12.58 2.11 -6.75
C THR A 16 -11.77 1.20 -5.85
N MET A 17 -12.44 0.37 -5.05
CA MET A 17 -11.79 -0.67 -4.27
C MET A 17 -11.27 -1.78 -5.19
N VAL A 18 -9.98 -2.06 -5.12
CA VAL A 18 -9.29 -3.05 -5.98
C VAL A 18 -8.68 -4.20 -5.20
N GLY A 19 -8.62 -4.06 -3.87
CA GLY A 19 -7.84 -4.97 -3.04
C GLY A 19 -7.99 -4.72 -1.55
N TYR A 20 -7.13 -5.37 -0.79
CA TYR A 20 -7.06 -5.28 0.65
C TYR A 20 -5.62 -5.44 1.15
N ILE A 21 -5.39 -5.01 2.39
CA ILE A 21 -4.11 -5.09 3.07
C ILE A 21 -4.23 -6.19 4.13
N ALA A 22 -3.25 -7.07 4.20
CA ALA A 22 -3.16 -8.10 5.23
C ALA A 22 -1.75 -8.10 5.84
N ARG A 23 -1.57 -8.80 6.97
CA ARG A 23 -0.25 -8.97 7.62
C ARG A 23 0.84 -9.50 6.68
N LYS A 24 0.45 -10.23 5.63
CA LYS A 24 1.37 -10.81 4.63
C LYS A 24 1.60 -9.91 3.41
N GLY A 25 1.04 -8.70 3.40
CA GLY A 25 1.22 -7.75 2.32
C GLY A 25 -0.06 -7.15 1.74
N ILE A 26 0.11 -6.51 0.59
CA ILE A 26 -0.93 -5.84 -0.18
C ILE A 26 -1.46 -6.84 -1.22
N PHE A 27 -2.78 -6.99 -1.31
CA PHE A 27 -3.44 -7.91 -2.21
C PHE A 27 -4.36 -7.14 -3.17
N ILE A 28 -4.18 -7.35 -4.48
CA ILE A 28 -5.01 -6.77 -5.54
C ILE A 28 -5.69 -7.91 -6.27
N ASN A 29 -7.01 -7.84 -6.45
CA ASN A 29 -7.81 -8.92 -7.05
C ASN A 29 -7.47 -10.32 -6.46
N ARG A 30 -7.32 -10.38 -5.13
CA ARG A 30 -6.96 -11.60 -4.36
C ARG A 30 -5.57 -12.20 -4.65
N GLN A 31 -4.74 -11.53 -5.44
CA GLN A 31 -3.35 -11.91 -5.66
C GLN A 31 -2.43 -11.00 -4.84
N LYS A 32 -1.37 -11.57 -4.28
CA LYS A 32 -0.38 -10.78 -3.54
C LYS A 32 0.40 -9.90 -4.51
N PHE A 33 0.28 -8.59 -4.34
CA PHE A 33 1.01 -7.60 -5.13
C PHE A 33 2.41 -7.37 -4.58
N ALA A 34 2.51 -7.14 -3.27
CA ALA A 34 3.77 -6.90 -2.56
C ALA A 34 3.65 -7.31 -1.09
N ASP A 35 4.78 -7.61 -0.47
CA ASP A 35 4.93 -7.62 0.99
C ASP A 35 4.84 -6.19 1.54
N LEU A 36 4.27 -6.03 2.73
CA LEU A 36 4.19 -4.78 3.47
C LEU A 36 4.65 -5.04 4.89
N THR A 37 5.78 -4.44 5.28
CA THR A 37 6.32 -4.59 6.64
C THR A 37 5.61 -3.65 7.62
N PRO A 38 5.71 -3.91 8.94
CA PRO A 38 5.23 -2.97 9.96
C PRO A 38 5.90 -1.59 9.91
N ASP A 39 7.11 -1.50 9.36
CA ASP A 39 7.85 -0.25 9.15
C ASP A 39 7.41 0.50 7.88
N GLY A 40 6.49 -0.08 7.11
CA GLY A 40 5.93 0.54 5.91
C GLY A 40 6.68 0.21 4.62
N ASP A 41 7.69 -0.65 4.67
CA ASP A 41 8.43 -1.05 3.48
C ASP A 41 7.57 -1.92 2.57
N ILE A 42 7.56 -1.57 1.29
CA ILE A 42 6.87 -2.30 0.22
C ILE A 42 7.90 -3.12 -0.53
N ILE A 43 7.81 -4.44 -0.43
CA ILE A 43 8.80 -5.38 -0.97
C ILE A 43 8.14 -6.23 -2.05
N ARG A 44 8.72 -6.27 -3.24
CA ARG A 44 8.26 -7.09 -4.37
C ARG A 44 9.42 -7.94 -4.86
N ALA A 45 9.20 -9.26 -4.96
CA ALA A 45 10.23 -10.23 -5.34
C ALA A 45 11.54 -10.09 -4.52
N ASN A 46 11.40 -9.95 -3.19
CA ASN A 46 12.51 -9.76 -2.24
C ASN A 46 13.34 -8.47 -2.41
N VAL A 47 12.83 -7.48 -3.16
CA VAL A 47 13.46 -6.17 -3.31
C VAL A 47 12.53 -5.09 -2.75
N LYS A 48 13.07 -4.18 -1.94
CA LYS A 48 12.34 -2.97 -1.50
C LYS A 48 12.11 -2.07 -2.72
N VAL A 49 10.85 -1.93 -3.11
CA VAL A 49 10.45 -1.11 -4.27
C VAL A 49 9.84 0.23 -3.86
N GLY A 50 9.45 0.34 -2.60
CA GLY A 50 8.80 1.51 -2.05
C GLY A 50 8.67 1.45 -0.54
N PHE A 51 8.02 2.46 0.01
CA PHE A 51 7.70 2.56 1.43
C PHE A 51 6.50 3.50 1.62
N VAL A 52 5.87 3.43 2.78
CA VAL A 52 4.94 4.46 3.23
C VAL A 52 5.65 5.33 4.26
N ASN A 53 5.68 6.64 4.04
CA ASN A 53 6.38 7.55 4.92
C ASN A 53 5.53 7.93 6.15
N GLU A 54 6.10 8.72 7.06
CA GLU A 54 5.45 9.08 8.34
C GLU A 54 4.18 9.91 8.15
N ASP A 55 4.11 10.70 7.07
CA ASP A 55 2.97 11.51 6.66
C ASP A 55 1.85 10.70 5.99
N GLY A 56 2.08 9.39 5.76
CA GLY A 56 1.12 8.50 5.11
C GLY A 56 1.19 8.49 3.58
N TYR A 57 2.19 9.12 2.96
CA TYR A 57 2.39 9.04 1.51
C TYR A 57 3.03 7.71 1.11
N ILE A 58 2.51 7.10 0.06
CA ILE A 58 3.04 5.86 -0.54
C ILE A 58 4.05 6.25 -1.60
N MET A 59 5.32 5.89 -1.37
CA MET A 59 6.44 6.19 -2.23
C MET A 59 6.89 4.92 -2.95
N ILE A 60 6.95 4.94 -4.28
CA ILE A 60 7.53 3.85 -5.10
C ILE A 60 8.58 4.46 -6.03
N LYS A 61 9.82 3.94 -6.00
CA LYS A 61 10.95 4.47 -6.79
C LYS A 61 11.08 6.01 -6.68
N ASP A 62 11.03 6.51 -5.44
CA ASP A 62 11.13 7.94 -5.10
C ASP A 62 10.02 8.84 -5.67
N LYS A 63 8.90 8.25 -6.08
CA LYS A 63 7.72 9.00 -6.51
C LYS A 63 6.55 8.71 -5.59
N GLU A 64 5.83 9.76 -5.23
CA GLU A 64 4.53 9.62 -4.59
C GLU A 64 3.53 9.04 -5.57
N VAL A 65 2.93 7.91 -5.20
CA VAL A 65 1.98 7.17 -6.04
C VAL A 65 0.60 7.04 -5.39
N GLY A 66 0.48 7.51 -4.16
CA GLY A 66 -0.73 7.41 -3.37
C GLY A 66 -0.51 7.84 -1.94
N TYR A 67 -1.52 7.63 -1.11
CA TYR A 67 -1.53 7.98 0.30
C TYR A 67 -2.35 6.98 1.11
N VAL A 68 -2.20 7.03 2.42
CA VAL A 68 -3.06 6.34 3.38
C VAL A 68 -4.13 7.32 3.84
N ASP A 69 -5.40 6.96 3.64
CA ASP A 69 -6.51 7.81 4.07
C ASP A 69 -6.77 7.73 5.58
N THR A 70 -7.71 8.53 6.05
CA THR A 70 -8.10 8.61 7.47
C THR A 70 -8.70 7.32 8.03
N ASP A 71 -9.16 6.42 7.18
CA ASP A 71 -9.70 5.11 7.57
C ASP A 71 -8.63 4.00 7.53
N ASN A 72 -7.37 4.39 7.26
CA ASN A 72 -6.19 3.54 7.08
C ASN A 72 -6.22 2.68 5.81
N ASN A 73 -6.96 3.10 4.78
CA ASN A 73 -6.91 2.45 3.47
C ASN A 73 -5.74 2.99 2.65
N PHE A 74 -5.18 2.15 1.79
CA PHE A 74 -4.22 2.62 0.79
C PHE A 74 -4.97 3.14 -0.43
N VAL A 75 -4.67 4.35 -0.88
CA VAL A 75 -5.29 4.99 -2.02
C VAL A 75 -4.22 5.35 -3.04
N PHE A 76 -4.16 4.59 -4.14
CA PHE A 76 -3.28 4.86 -5.28
C PHE A 76 -3.94 5.84 -6.25
N TYR A 77 -3.13 6.71 -6.86
CA TYR A 77 -3.62 7.69 -7.83
C TYR A 77 -4.04 7.05 -9.16
N SER A 78 -3.38 5.97 -9.56
CA SER A 78 -3.67 5.26 -10.82
C SER A 78 -3.35 3.76 -10.69
N ILE A 79 -3.79 2.98 -11.69
CA ILE A 79 -3.56 1.54 -11.77
C ILE A 79 -2.15 1.19 -12.27
N LYS A 80 -1.44 2.13 -12.92
CA LYS A 80 -0.08 1.91 -13.45
C LYS A 80 0.97 1.68 -12.35
N GLU A 81 0.61 2.07 -11.14
CA GLU A 81 1.42 1.99 -9.93
C GLU A 81 1.21 0.67 -9.18
N LEU A 82 0.27 -0.18 -9.66
CA LEU A 82 -0.07 -1.52 -9.16
C LEU A 82 0.35 -2.66 -10.10
#